data_AF-A0A1X7SMX1-F1
#
_entry.id   AF-A0A1X7SMX1-F1
#
_cell.length_a   1.000
_cell.length_b   1.000
_cell.length_c   1.000
_cell.angle_alpha   90.00
_cell.angle_beta   90.00
_cell.angle_gamma   90.00
#
_symmetry.space_group_name_H-M   'P 1'
#
loop_
_entity.id
_entity.type
_entity.pdbx_description
1 polymer ?
#
loop_
_entity_poly.entity_id
_entity_poly.type
_entity_poly.pdbx_seq_one_letter_code
_entity_poly.pdbx_strand_id
1 'polypeptide(L)'
;MLIKTIERETGDEDLFSKSAPILTAASEVAYHTMNNSALNSEELCRENGIPILQAAFARCVNVISESSKEDDMSVQVCSHIAKCYRVSSQFETCRESIVETPNIVKDLCRIMYYKNLPRLNVIATETASSFAVDEWLQTQLLQAGVLWHVLQYIFNYDYTLDESGVETNESTNQQEVANNLARLSLVAAARLGGFKLAGSEGTPYNKTIQSIFSNLLTPYLAKLISRNTTNELLKILNSNTENPYLIWDNRTRAELTDYLLTQQKSMIRSGECDMSFGEDFKYSVLKDELVIGEVYIRVYNEQPTFVLEDPKGFATAVLDFIGSNAQ
;
A
#
# COMPACT_ATOMS: atom_id res chain seq x y z
N MET A 1 -4.99 31.82 -11.84
CA MET A 1 -3.57 32.26 -12.02
C MET A 1 -2.60 31.12 -11.74
N LEU A 2 -2.71 30.43 -10.60
CA LEU A 2 -1.81 29.34 -10.19
C LEU A 2 -1.79 28.14 -11.16
N ILE A 3 -2.97 27.62 -11.53
CA ILE A 3 -3.11 26.50 -12.48
C ILE A 3 -2.46 26.83 -13.83
N LYS A 4 -2.66 28.05 -14.34
CA LYS A 4 -2.02 28.53 -15.58
C LYS A 4 -0.49 28.61 -15.47
N THR A 5 0.04 28.94 -14.28
CA THR A 5 1.49 28.90 -14.05
C THR A 5 2.02 27.48 -14.12
N ILE A 6 1.34 26.53 -13.46
CA ILE A 6 1.70 25.10 -13.52
C ILE A 6 1.66 24.61 -14.97
N GLU A 7 0.58 24.90 -15.70
CA GLU A 7 0.42 24.54 -17.11
C GLU A 7 1.55 25.10 -17.97
N ARG A 8 1.88 26.39 -17.83
CA ARG A 8 2.95 27.04 -18.61
C ARG A 8 4.32 26.45 -18.30
N GLU A 9 4.67 26.25 -17.04
CA GLU A 9 5.95 25.63 -16.67
C GLU A 9 6.03 24.18 -17.14
N THR A 10 4.92 23.45 -17.03
CA THR A 10 4.81 22.07 -17.52
C THR A 10 4.92 21.99 -19.04
N GLY A 11 4.51 23.02 -19.78
CA GLY A 11 4.65 23.08 -21.24
C GLY A 11 6.05 23.44 -21.72
N ASP A 12 6.97 23.82 -20.83
CA ASP A 12 8.30 24.28 -21.20
C ASP A 12 9.24 23.12 -21.51
N GLU A 13 9.82 23.07 -22.71
CA GLU A 13 10.73 22.00 -23.12
C GLU A 13 12.01 21.98 -22.26
N ASP A 14 12.47 23.14 -21.82
CA ASP A 14 13.68 23.33 -21.03
C ASP A 14 13.44 23.24 -19.52
N LEU A 15 12.26 22.81 -19.07
CA LEU A 15 11.84 22.77 -17.65
C LEU A 15 12.94 22.28 -16.69
N PHE A 16 13.63 21.19 -17.04
CA PHE A 16 14.65 20.56 -16.20
C PHE A 16 16.06 21.19 -16.32
N SER A 17 16.27 22.08 -17.30
CA SER A 17 17.53 22.81 -17.53
C SER A 17 17.43 24.30 -17.18
N LYS A 18 16.26 24.78 -16.73
CA LYS A 18 16.07 26.16 -16.28
C LYS A 18 16.95 26.49 -15.08
N SER A 19 17.43 27.73 -15.05
CA SER A 19 18.16 28.28 -13.89
C SER A 19 17.26 28.54 -12.68
N ALA A 20 15.97 28.84 -12.91
CA ALA A 20 14.99 29.14 -11.87
C ALA A 20 13.60 28.60 -12.23
N PRO A 21 13.41 27.27 -12.28
CA PRO A 21 12.09 26.69 -12.50
C PRO A 21 11.16 27.02 -11.31
N ILE A 22 9.96 27.54 -11.60
CA ILE A 22 8.98 27.90 -10.55
C ILE A 22 7.93 26.82 -10.33
N LEU A 23 8.02 25.69 -11.03
CA LEU A 23 7.04 24.60 -10.96
C LEU A 23 6.94 24.03 -9.54
N THR A 24 8.06 23.81 -8.86
CA THR A 24 8.06 23.35 -7.46
C THR A 24 7.25 24.28 -6.56
N ALA A 25 7.55 25.58 -6.58
CA ALA A 25 6.85 26.57 -5.76
C ALA A 25 5.37 26.68 -6.15
N ALA A 26 5.03 26.59 -7.45
CA ALA A 26 3.65 26.60 -7.90
C ALA A 26 2.85 25.38 -7.40
N SER A 27 3.43 24.17 -7.48
CA SER A 27 2.82 22.94 -6.96
C SER A 27 2.69 22.96 -5.43
N GLU A 28 3.70 23.47 -4.72
CA GLU A 28 3.66 23.65 -3.27
C GLU A 28 2.53 24.60 -2.84
N VAL A 29 2.45 25.76 -3.48
CA VAL A 29 1.38 26.73 -3.22
C VAL A 29 0.01 26.13 -3.56
N ALA A 30 -0.10 25.31 -4.61
CA ALA A 30 -1.35 24.63 -4.96
C ALA A 30 -1.79 23.68 -3.84
N TYR A 31 -0.86 22.86 -3.32
CA TYR A 31 -1.13 21.99 -2.19
C TYR A 31 -1.62 22.77 -0.97
N HIS A 32 -0.89 23.79 -0.54
CA HIS A 32 -1.29 24.57 0.65
C HIS A 32 -2.61 25.30 0.45
N THR A 33 -2.89 25.80 -0.76
CA THR A 33 -4.16 26.44 -1.10
C THR A 33 -5.33 25.48 -0.96
N MET A 34 -5.19 24.26 -1.50
CA MET A 34 -6.21 23.21 -1.42
C MET A 34 -6.40 22.73 0.02
N ASN A 35 -5.31 22.49 0.75
CA ASN A 35 -5.34 21.99 2.13
C ASN A 35 -5.93 23.01 3.12
N ASN A 36 -6.00 24.28 2.75
CA ASN A 36 -6.57 25.33 3.58
C ASN A 36 -8.11 25.38 3.53
N SER A 37 -8.76 24.96 2.45
CA SER A 37 -10.22 25.02 2.32
C SER A 37 -10.78 24.04 1.29
N ALA A 38 -11.88 23.38 1.64
CA ALA A 38 -12.66 22.55 0.73
C ALA A 38 -13.05 23.28 -0.56
N LEU A 39 -13.48 24.55 -0.46
CA LEU A 39 -13.88 25.36 -1.61
C LEU A 39 -12.74 25.56 -2.61
N ASN A 40 -11.50 25.66 -2.14
CA ASN A 40 -10.34 25.79 -3.02
C ASN A 40 -10.07 24.51 -3.81
N SER A 41 -10.30 23.34 -3.19
CA SER A 41 -10.13 22.04 -3.83
C SER A 41 -11.19 21.81 -4.91
N GLU A 42 -12.45 22.13 -4.60
CA GLU A 42 -13.55 22.06 -5.56
C GLU A 42 -13.38 23.05 -6.72
N GLU A 43 -12.93 24.27 -6.43
CA GLU A 43 -12.66 25.27 -7.47
C GLU A 43 -11.49 24.87 -8.37
N LEU A 44 -10.41 24.32 -7.81
CA LEU A 44 -9.30 23.79 -8.62
C LEU A 44 -9.78 22.68 -9.55
N CYS A 45 -10.66 21.80 -9.09
CA CYS A 45 -11.25 20.77 -9.93
C CYS A 45 -12.12 21.37 -11.04
N ARG A 46 -12.98 22.34 -10.71
CA ARG A 46 -13.85 23.04 -11.67
C ARG A 46 -13.07 23.74 -12.78
N GLU A 47 -11.91 24.31 -12.45
CA GLU A 47 -11.01 24.99 -13.38
C GLU A 47 -10.05 24.03 -14.11
N ASN A 48 -10.42 22.75 -14.26
CA ASN A 48 -9.64 21.72 -14.95
C ASN A 48 -8.24 21.47 -14.34
N GLY A 49 -8.12 21.66 -13.03
CA GLY A 49 -6.84 21.56 -12.32
C GLY A 49 -6.30 20.14 -12.23
N ILE A 50 -7.15 19.12 -12.10
CA ILE A 50 -6.70 17.71 -11.95
C ILE A 50 -5.92 17.23 -13.18
N PRO A 51 -6.40 17.40 -14.43
CA PRO A 51 -5.61 17.05 -15.61
C PRO A 51 -4.33 17.88 -15.77
N ILE A 52 -4.36 19.16 -15.39
CA ILE A 52 -3.17 20.03 -15.45
C ILE A 52 -2.10 19.59 -14.44
N LEU A 53 -2.50 19.25 -13.22
CA LEU A 53 -1.62 18.64 -12.23
C LEU A 53 -1.07 17.31 -12.74
N GLN A 54 -1.87 16.49 -13.43
CA GLN A 54 -1.41 15.22 -13.97
C GLN A 54 -0.38 15.39 -15.08
N ALA A 55 -0.51 16.40 -15.95
CA ALA A 55 0.51 16.69 -16.95
C ALA A 55 1.86 17.03 -16.30
N ALA A 56 1.84 17.84 -15.24
CA ALA A 56 3.04 18.18 -14.47
C ALA A 56 3.63 16.96 -13.77
N PHE A 57 2.78 16.16 -13.12
CA PHE A 57 3.15 14.94 -12.43
C PHE A 57 3.84 13.97 -13.37
N ALA A 58 3.22 13.64 -14.51
CA ALA A 58 3.77 12.72 -15.50
C ALA A 58 5.14 13.17 -16.04
N ARG A 59 5.34 14.47 -16.32
CA ARG A 59 6.66 14.98 -16.74
C ARG A 59 7.73 14.74 -15.68
N CYS A 60 7.40 14.96 -14.41
CA CYS A 60 8.34 14.75 -13.31
C CYS A 60 8.58 13.27 -13.03
N VAL A 61 7.56 12.41 -13.03
CA VAL A 61 7.69 10.96 -12.86
C VAL A 61 8.61 10.35 -13.91
N ASN A 62 8.56 10.83 -15.15
CA ASN A 62 9.37 10.31 -16.26
C ASN A 62 10.88 10.58 -16.13
N VAL A 63 11.31 11.50 -15.26
CA VAL A 63 12.73 11.80 -15.03
C VAL A 63 13.23 11.29 -13.68
N ILE A 64 12.36 10.74 -12.83
CA ILE A 64 12.78 10.09 -11.58
C ILE A 64 13.49 8.77 -11.90
N SER A 65 14.57 8.49 -11.17
CA SER A 65 15.38 7.28 -11.32
C SER A 65 15.98 6.83 -9.97
N GLU A 66 16.71 5.71 -9.98
CA GLU A 66 17.43 5.23 -8.80
C GLU A 66 18.54 6.18 -8.30
N SER A 67 18.98 7.14 -9.12
CA SER A 67 19.94 8.18 -8.73
C SER A 67 19.29 9.46 -8.22
N SER A 68 17.96 9.57 -8.30
CA SER A 68 17.25 10.76 -7.82
C SER A 68 17.34 10.92 -6.30
N LYS A 69 17.19 12.16 -5.84
CA LYS A 69 17.24 12.54 -4.42
C LYS A 69 15.96 13.26 -4.02
N GLU A 70 15.70 13.28 -2.71
CA GLU A 70 14.51 13.92 -2.13
C GLU A 70 14.43 15.43 -2.41
N ASP A 71 15.57 16.08 -2.65
CA ASP A 71 15.68 17.50 -2.98
C ASP A 71 15.64 17.81 -4.48
N ASP A 72 15.61 16.80 -5.35
CA ASP A 72 15.46 17.00 -6.80
C ASP A 72 14.11 17.66 -7.11
N MET A 73 14.11 18.59 -8.06
CA MET A 73 12.90 19.32 -8.48
C MET A 73 11.75 18.38 -8.85
N SER A 74 12.03 17.32 -9.61
CA SER A 74 11.00 16.35 -10.03
C SER A 74 10.38 15.61 -8.84
N VAL A 75 11.18 15.24 -7.84
CA VAL A 75 10.71 14.57 -6.63
C VAL A 75 9.87 15.50 -5.76
N GLN A 76 10.26 16.77 -5.62
CA GLN A 76 9.48 17.76 -4.88
C GLN A 76 8.14 18.07 -5.57
N VAL A 77 8.14 18.26 -6.90
CA VAL A 77 6.91 18.46 -7.67
C VAL A 77 5.98 17.25 -7.53
N CYS A 78 6.48 16.02 -7.69
CA CYS A 78 5.69 14.81 -7.46
C CYS A 78 5.13 14.75 -6.03
N SER A 79 5.93 15.10 -5.02
CA SER A 79 5.50 15.15 -3.62
C SER A 79 4.33 16.10 -3.40
N HIS A 80 4.41 17.33 -3.94
CA HIS A 80 3.34 18.32 -3.76
C HIS A 80 2.07 17.93 -4.53
N ILE A 81 2.21 17.44 -5.76
CA ILE A 81 1.05 17.04 -6.57
C ILE A 81 0.35 15.80 -5.99
N ALA A 82 1.08 14.80 -5.52
CA ALA A 82 0.49 13.66 -4.82
C ALA A 82 -0.31 14.12 -3.57
N LYS A 83 0.22 15.08 -2.81
CA LYS A 83 -0.53 15.71 -1.70
C LYS A 83 -1.78 16.46 -2.18
N CYS A 84 -1.75 17.14 -3.32
CA CYS A 84 -2.94 17.72 -3.94
C CYS A 84 -4.00 16.64 -4.21
N TYR A 85 -3.62 15.51 -4.82
CA TYR A 85 -4.54 14.40 -5.07
C TYR A 85 -5.12 13.82 -3.78
N ARG A 86 -4.30 13.70 -2.74
CA ARG A 86 -4.74 13.25 -1.42
C ARG A 86 -5.84 14.14 -0.84
N VAL A 87 -5.67 15.47 -0.93
CA VAL A 87 -6.69 16.43 -0.48
C VAL A 87 -7.93 16.35 -1.37
N SER A 88 -7.74 16.33 -2.69
CA SER A 88 -8.82 16.22 -3.68
C SER A 88 -9.69 15.00 -3.47
N SER A 89 -9.14 13.84 -3.10
CA SER A 89 -9.93 12.61 -2.97
C SER A 89 -10.99 12.65 -1.86
N GLN A 90 -10.95 13.66 -0.98
CA GLN A 90 -11.98 13.88 0.03
C GLN A 90 -13.31 14.38 -0.59
N PHE A 91 -13.29 14.92 -1.81
CA PHE A 91 -14.44 15.53 -2.48
C PHE A 91 -14.89 14.70 -3.68
N GLU A 92 -16.19 14.47 -3.80
CA GLU A 92 -16.77 13.57 -4.82
C GLU A 92 -16.45 14.00 -6.26
N THR A 93 -16.76 15.25 -6.63
CA THR A 93 -16.43 15.81 -7.96
C THR A 93 -14.95 15.69 -8.31
N CYS A 94 -14.06 15.82 -7.33
CA CYS A 94 -12.63 15.64 -7.53
C CYS A 94 -12.26 14.17 -7.78
N ARG A 95 -12.88 13.24 -7.05
CA ARG A 95 -12.69 11.80 -7.26
C ARG A 95 -13.13 11.38 -8.65
N GLU A 96 -14.28 11.86 -9.14
CA GLU A 96 -14.75 11.61 -10.51
C GLU A 96 -13.68 12.03 -11.53
N SER A 97 -13.13 13.24 -11.41
CA SER A 97 -12.07 13.72 -12.30
C SER A 97 -10.78 12.89 -12.20
N ILE A 98 -10.42 12.41 -11.01
CA ILE A 98 -9.27 11.51 -10.82
C ILE A 98 -9.54 10.15 -11.48
N VAL A 99 -10.73 9.58 -11.32
CA VAL A 99 -11.15 8.31 -11.93
C VAL A 99 -11.09 8.39 -13.47
N GLU A 100 -11.52 9.52 -14.04
CA GLU A 100 -11.45 9.80 -15.48
C GLU A 100 -10.02 10.04 -15.99
N THR A 101 -9.04 10.17 -15.09
CA THR A 101 -7.62 10.38 -15.41
C THR A 101 -6.75 9.22 -14.89
N PRO A 102 -6.88 7.99 -15.44
CA PRO A 102 -6.28 6.78 -14.86
C PRO A 102 -4.74 6.77 -14.82
N ASN A 103 -4.09 7.65 -15.58
CA ASN A 103 -2.63 7.82 -15.51
C ASN A 103 -2.17 8.34 -14.15
N ILE A 104 -3.01 9.05 -13.39
CA ILE A 104 -2.71 9.49 -12.03
C ILE A 104 -2.33 8.29 -11.16
N VAL A 105 -3.16 7.24 -11.19
CA VAL A 105 -2.95 6.03 -10.38
C VAL A 105 -1.71 5.25 -10.85
N LYS A 106 -1.48 5.18 -12.17
CA LYS A 106 -0.30 4.51 -12.74
C LYS A 106 1.00 5.21 -12.36
N ASP A 107 1.04 6.54 -12.49
CA ASP A 107 2.21 7.35 -12.16
C ASP A 107 2.45 7.37 -10.64
N LEU A 108 1.38 7.39 -9.83
CA LEU A 108 1.45 7.26 -8.37
C LEU A 108 2.08 5.92 -7.97
N CYS A 109 1.66 4.82 -8.60
CA CYS A 109 2.26 3.51 -8.38
C CYS A 109 3.74 3.50 -8.79
N ARG A 110 4.08 4.09 -9.93
CA ARG A 110 5.45 4.10 -10.46
C ARG A 110 6.43 4.80 -9.52
N ILE A 111 6.06 5.90 -8.89
CA ILE A 111 6.96 6.56 -7.93
C ILE A 111 7.21 5.72 -6.67
N MET A 112 6.27 4.83 -6.30
CA MET A 112 6.44 3.86 -5.20
C MET A 112 7.48 2.78 -5.51
N TYR A 113 8.08 2.74 -6.69
CA TYR A 113 9.14 1.78 -6.98
C TYR A 113 10.51 2.22 -6.44
N TYR A 114 10.74 3.53 -6.32
CA TYR A 114 12.06 4.09 -6.03
C TYR A 114 12.37 4.07 -4.53
N LYS A 115 13.01 2.99 -4.06
CA LYS A 115 13.36 2.78 -2.64
C LYS A 115 14.33 3.83 -2.07
N ASN A 116 15.08 4.51 -2.93
CA ASN A 116 15.96 5.63 -2.57
C ASN A 116 15.21 6.92 -2.18
N LEU A 117 13.88 6.96 -2.36
CA LEU A 117 13.03 8.12 -2.06
C LEU A 117 11.96 7.78 -1.00
N PRO A 118 12.35 7.39 0.23
CA PRO A 118 11.42 6.92 1.24
C PRO A 118 10.36 7.97 1.66
N ARG A 119 10.66 9.28 1.59
CA ARG A 119 9.66 10.32 1.92
C ARG A 119 8.63 10.49 0.81
N LEU A 120 9.06 10.39 -0.45
CA LEU A 120 8.14 10.32 -1.57
C LEU A 120 7.22 9.09 -1.46
N ASN A 121 7.77 7.93 -1.06
CA ASN A 121 7.01 6.70 -0.85
C ASN A 121 5.96 6.84 0.27
N VAL A 122 6.29 7.54 1.36
CA VAL A 122 5.33 7.90 2.41
C VAL A 122 4.15 8.66 1.83
N ILE A 123 4.42 9.75 1.09
CA ILE A 123 3.37 10.59 0.48
C ILE A 123 2.52 9.79 -0.51
N ALA A 124 3.15 8.98 -1.36
CA ALA A 124 2.46 8.16 -2.34
C ALA A 124 1.53 7.13 -1.67
N THR A 125 1.98 6.54 -0.55
CA THR A 125 1.21 5.57 0.25
C THR A 125 0.02 6.24 0.93
N GLU A 126 0.19 7.43 1.52
CA GLU A 126 -0.91 8.23 2.08
C GLU A 126 -1.95 8.60 1.01
N THR A 127 -1.49 8.92 -0.20
CA THR A 127 -2.36 9.27 -1.33
C THR A 127 -3.14 8.06 -1.82
N ALA A 128 -2.50 6.90 -1.97
CA ALA A 128 -3.18 5.65 -2.31
C ALA A 128 -4.23 5.26 -1.24
N SER A 129 -3.90 5.47 0.04
CA SER A 129 -4.81 5.26 1.16
C SER A 129 -6.03 6.19 1.13
N SER A 130 -5.87 7.45 0.72
CA SER A 130 -6.97 8.40 0.61
C SER A 130 -7.87 8.14 -0.59
N PHE A 131 -7.33 7.59 -1.67
CA PHE A 131 -8.07 7.14 -2.85
C PHE A 131 -8.99 5.94 -2.54
N ALA A 132 -8.62 5.10 -1.58
CA ALA A 132 -9.37 3.88 -1.22
C ALA A 132 -10.79 4.13 -0.68
N VAL A 133 -11.22 5.40 -0.50
CA VAL A 133 -12.62 5.74 -0.16
C VAL A 133 -13.59 5.52 -1.32
N ASP A 134 -13.09 5.26 -2.53
CA ASP A 134 -13.87 5.07 -3.76
C ASP A 134 -13.56 3.71 -4.41
N GLU A 135 -14.61 2.98 -4.78
CA GLU A 135 -14.50 1.61 -5.31
C GLU A 135 -13.78 1.53 -6.66
N TRP A 136 -13.97 2.55 -7.52
CA TRP A 136 -13.28 2.62 -8.81
C TRP A 136 -11.79 2.87 -8.60
N LEU A 137 -11.45 3.79 -7.68
CA LEU A 137 -10.05 4.03 -7.34
C LEU A 137 -9.40 2.83 -6.64
N GLN A 138 -10.10 2.11 -5.76
CA GLN A 138 -9.59 0.84 -5.21
C GLN A 138 -9.23 -0.15 -6.33
N THR A 139 -10.11 -0.27 -7.33
CA THR A 139 -9.89 -1.16 -8.49
C THR A 139 -8.72 -0.69 -9.35
N GLN A 140 -8.61 0.61 -9.64
CA GLN A 140 -7.49 1.16 -10.40
C GLN A 140 -6.15 0.98 -9.66
N LEU A 141 -6.13 1.16 -8.34
CA LEU A 141 -4.92 0.96 -7.51
C LEU A 141 -4.46 -0.50 -7.50
N LEU A 142 -5.41 -1.44 -7.42
CA LEU A 142 -5.11 -2.87 -7.56
C LEU A 142 -4.50 -3.16 -8.95
N GLN A 143 -5.16 -2.70 -10.02
CA GLN A 143 -4.72 -2.93 -11.39
C GLN A 143 -3.35 -2.29 -11.70
N ALA A 144 -3.04 -1.14 -11.09
CA ALA A 144 -1.73 -0.50 -11.22
C ALA A 144 -0.63 -1.22 -10.42
N GLY A 145 -0.98 -2.15 -9.53
CA GLY A 145 -0.03 -2.92 -8.73
C GLY A 145 0.38 -2.27 -7.40
N VAL A 146 -0.36 -1.27 -6.90
CA VAL A 146 -0.03 -0.58 -5.64
C VAL A 146 0.06 -1.54 -4.46
N LEU A 147 -0.76 -2.60 -4.47
CA LEU A 147 -0.76 -3.63 -3.43
C LEU A 147 0.63 -4.29 -3.27
N TRP A 148 1.36 -4.48 -4.37
CA TRP A 148 2.70 -5.07 -4.35
C TRP A 148 3.71 -4.16 -3.62
N HIS A 149 3.55 -2.84 -3.73
CA HIS A 149 4.38 -1.85 -3.05
C HIS A 149 4.13 -1.81 -1.56
N VAL A 150 2.88 -1.62 -1.16
CA VAL A 150 2.54 -1.49 0.27
C VAL A 150 2.81 -2.79 1.04
N LEU A 151 2.54 -3.96 0.46
CA LEU A 151 2.86 -5.23 1.12
C LEU A 151 4.38 -5.44 1.31
N GLN A 152 5.20 -4.97 0.37
CA GLN A 152 6.66 -5.03 0.52
C GLN A 152 7.16 -4.15 1.66
N TYR A 153 6.59 -2.96 1.83
CA TYR A 153 7.02 -2.02 2.85
C TYR A 153 6.74 -2.50 4.28
N ILE A 154 5.68 -3.28 4.48
CA ILE A 154 5.33 -3.89 5.76
C ILE A 154 6.49 -4.72 6.34
N PHE A 155 7.27 -5.39 5.49
CA PHE A 155 8.37 -6.26 5.90
C PHE A 155 9.68 -5.54 6.20
N ASN A 156 9.70 -4.20 6.14
CA ASN A 156 10.82 -3.37 6.57
C ASN A 156 10.63 -2.83 8.00
N TYR A 157 9.54 -3.20 8.67
CA TYR A 157 9.25 -2.74 10.03
C TYR A 157 10.13 -3.45 11.05
N ASP A 158 10.81 -2.65 11.88
CA ASP A 158 11.60 -3.12 13.01
C ASP A 158 10.91 -2.71 14.32
N TYR A 159 10.22 -3.66 14.94
CA TYR A 159 9.53 -3.45 16.21
C TYR A 159 10.49 -3.21 17.39
N THR A 160 11.76 -3.59 17.28
CA THR A 160 12.73 -3.42 18.37
C THR A 160 13.12 -1.96 18.57
N LEU A 161 13.05 -1.15 17.51
CA LEU A 161 13.25 0.30 17.60
C LEU A 161 12.16 0.96 18.45
N ASP A 162 10.89 0.60 18.22
CA ASP A 162 9.76 1.12 18.97
C ASP A 162 9.82 0.71 20.46
N GLU A 163 10.25 -0.52 20.73
CA GLU A 163 10.37 -1.06 22.09
C GLU A 163 11.64 -0.60 22.82
N SER A 164 12.61 -0.03 22.11
CA SER A 164 13.88 0.42 22.70
C SER A 164 13.74 1.60 23.65
N GLY A 165 12.65 2.36 23.54
CA GLY A 165 12.44 3.61 24.29
C GLY A 165 13.40 4.74 23.91
N VAL A 166 14.16 4.59 22.83
CA VAL A 166 15.07 5.62 22.31
C VAL A 166 14.26 6.67 21.57
N GLU A 167 14.49 7.95 21.86
CA GLU A 167 13.93 9.04 21.07
C GLU A 167 14.55 9.02 19.67
N THR A 168 13.72 8.79 18.67
CA THR A 168 14.09 8.79 17.26
C THR A 168 13.50 10.01 16.54
N ASN A 169 14.10 10.37 15.41
CA ASN A 169 13.60 11.43 14.55
C ASN A 169 13.73 11.00 13.08
N GLU A 170 12.64 11.11 12.33
CA GLU A 170 12.58 10.79 10.88
C GLU A 170 13.60 11.58 10.04
N SER A 171 14.08 12.72 10.54
CA SER A 171 15.10 13.52 9.85
C SER A 171 16.50 12.91 9.90
N THR A 172 16.79 12.04 10.88
CA THR A 172 18.14 11.48 11.11
C THR A 172 18.18 9.96 11.15
N ASN A 173 17.04 9.28 11.34
CA ASN A 173 16.96 7.83 11.43
C ASN A 173 16.16 7.24 10.26
N GLN A 174 16.86 6.54 9.36
CA GLN A 174 16.25 5.88 8.19
C GLN A 174 15.27 4.77 8.59
N GLN A 175 15.54 4.06 9.70
CA GLN A 175 14.64 3.02 10.20
C GLN A 175 13.33 3.60 10.76
N GLU A 176 13.36 4.81 11.33
CA GLU A 176 12.13 5.50 11.75
C GLU A 176 11.23 5.80 10.55
N VAL A 177 11.83 6.26 9.43
CA VAL A 177 11.11 6.49 8.18
C VAL A 177 10.55 5.18 7.62
N ALA A 178 11.33 4.09 7.66
CA ALA A 178 10.87 2.78 7.23
C ALA A 178 9.71 2.26 8.10
N ASN A 179 9.77 2.45 9.43
CA ASN A 179 8.70 2.07 10.35
C ASN A 179 7.43 2.88 10.10
N ASN A 180 7.54 4.21 9.90
CA ASN A 180 6.40 5.04 9.52
C ASN A 180 5.79 4.58 8.19
N LEU A 181 6.62 4.35 7.16
CA LEU A 181 6.16 3.84 5.88
C LEU A 181 5.46 2.47 6.01
N ALA A 182 5.97 1.55 6.83
CA ALA A 182 5.34 0.26 7.08
C ALA A 182 3.96 0.39 7.75
N ARG A 183 3.81 1.29 8.74
CA ARG A 183 2.52 1.60 9.38
C ARG A 183 1.51 2.13 8.38
N LEU A 184 1.91 3.15 7.61
CA LEU A 184 1.07 3.72 6.57
C LEU A 184 0.71 2.70 5.49
N SER A 185 1.64 1.80 5.16
CA SER A 185 1.44 0.75 4.17
C SER A 185 0.42 -0.28 4.64
N LEU A 186 0.49 -0.74 5.90
CA LEU A 186 -0.53 -1.62 6.45
C LEU A 186 -1.91 -0.96 6.48
N VAL A 187 -1.99 0.33 6.82
CA VAL A 187 -3.24 1.10 6.77
C VAL A 187 -3.77 1.24 5.34
N ALA A 188 -2.93 1.58 4.38
CA ALA A 188 -3.30 1.70 2.97
C ALA A 188 -3.81 0.36 2.43
N ALA A 189 -3.08 -0.72 2.71
CA ALA A 189 -3.43 -2.07 2.28
C ALA A 189 -4.77 -2.53 2.89
N ALA A 190 -5.00 -2.25 4.17
CA ALA A 190 -6.27 -2.53 4.84
C ALA A 190 -7.44 -1.73 4.21
N ARG A 191 -7.24 -0.44 3.93
CA ARG A 191 -8.24 0.43 3.30
C ARG A 191 -8.56 0.02 1.85
N LEU A 192 -7.57 -0.46 1.10
CA LEU A 192 -7.81 -1.04 -0.22
C LEU A 192 -8.75 -2.24 -0.15
N GLY A 193 -8.62 -3.09 0.88
CA GLY A 193 -9.50 -4.25 1.09
C GLY A 193 -10.82 -3.95 1.80
N GLY A 194 -11.08 -2.71 2.22
CA GLY A 194 -12.23 -2.39 3.07
C GLY A 194 -12.18 -3.02 4.46
N PHE A 195 -10.98 -3.36 4.96
CA PHE A 195 -10.80 -3.85 6.32
C PHE A 195 -10.99 -2.70 7.31
N LYS A 196 -11.58 -2.99 8.48
CA LYS A 196 -11.79 -1.98 9.53
C LYS A 196 -10.70 -2.10 10.59
N LEU A 197 -9.61 -1.38 10.39
CA LEU A 197 -8.56 -1.22 11.41
C LEU A 197 -9.08 -0.40 12.59
N ALA A 198 -8.67 -0.76 13.80
CA ALA A 198 -8.99 -0.01 15.01
C ALA A 198 -8.55 1.46 14.88
N GLY A 199 -9.47 2.40 15.12
CA GLY A 199 -9.19 3.83 15.04
C GLY A 199 -9.11 4.42 13.63
N SER A 200 -9.41 3.64 12.57
CA SER A 200 -9.46 4.13 11.19
C SER A 200 -10.89 4.31 10.68
N GLU A 201 -11.07 5.25 9.74
CA GLU A 201 -12.31 5.35 8.98
C GLU A 201 -12.44 4.17 8.00
N GLY A 202 -13.66 3.65 7.90
CA GLY A 202 -13.97 2.57 6.98
C GLY A 202 -13.86 3.01 5.52
N THR A 203 -13.67 2.03 4.65
CA THR A 203 -13.64 2.17 3.19
C THR A 203 -14.55 1.10 2.58
N PRO A 204 -14.99 1.27 1.32
CA PRO A 204 -15.83 0.27 0.66
C PRO A 204 -15.22 -1.13 0.70
N TYR A 205 -16.08 -2.13 0.89
CA TYR A 205 -15.65 -3.53 0.94
C TYR A 205 -15.19 -4.00 -0.44
N ASN A 206 -13.94 -4.46 -0.54
CA ASN A 206 -13.40 -4.98 -1.80
C ASN A 206 -13.12 -6.48 -1.70
N LYS A 207 -14.07 -7.29 -2.19
CA LYS A 207 -13.99 -8.76 -2.12
C LYS A 207 -12.71 -9.32 -2.74
N THR A 208 -12.32 -8.80 -3.90
CA THR A 208 -11.13 -9.27 -4.63
C THR A 208 -9.88 -9.07 -3.79
N ILE A 209 -9.71 -7.87 -3.24
CA ILE A 209 -8.54 -7.55 -2.40
C ILE A 209 -8.57 -8.37 -1.11
N GLN A 210 -9.73 -8.56 -0.46
CA GLN A 210 -9.78 -9.44 0.72
C GLN A 210 -9.38 -10.90 0.41
N SER A 211 -9.75 -11.41 -0.76
CA SER A 211 -9.35 -12.74 -1.22
C SER A 211 -7.83 -12.80 -1.42
N ILE A 212 -7.24 -11.79 -2.06
CA ILE A 212 -5.79 -11.68 -2.25
C ILE A 212 -5.07 -11.69 -0.89
N PHE A 213 -5.56 -10.92 0.08
CA PHE A 213 -4.99 -10.90 1.43
C PHE A 213 -5.06 -12.26 2.12
N SER A 214 -6.20 -12.94 2.02
CA SER A 214 -6.39 -14.27 2.62
C SER A 214 -5.46 -15.31 2.00
N ASN A 215 -5.13 -15.17 0.71
CA ASN A 215 -4.19 -16.05 0.03
C ASN A 215 -2.73 -15.70 0.34
N LEU A 216 -2.35 -14.42 0.24
CA LEU A 216 -0.98 -13.97 0.44
C LEU A 216 -0.57 -13.96 1.91
N LEU A 217 -1.37 -13.40 2.81
CA LEU A 217 -1.03 -13.35 4.24
C LEU A 217 -1.54 -14.58 5.01
N THR A 218 -2.17 -15.56 4.37
CA THR A 218 -2.97 -16.62 5.01
C THR A 218 -4.30 -16.12 5.59
N PRO A 219 -5.34 -16.98 5.69
CA PRO A 219 -6.64 -16.59 6.22
C PRO A 219 -6.57 -16.07 7.66
N TYR A 220 -5.66 -16.61 8.47
CA TYR A 220 -5.52 -16.21 9.88
C TYR A 220 -5.00 -14.78 10.01
N LEU A 221 -3.88 -14.42 9.36
CA LEU A 221 -3.35 -13.05 9.44
C LEU A 221 -4.31 -12.04 8.79
N ALA A 222 -5.01 -12.40 7.71
CA ALA A 222 -6.03 -11.54 7.12
C ALA A 222 -7.15 -11.20 8.11
N LYS A 223 -7.60 -12.16 8.93
CA LYS A 223 -8.57 -11.91 10.01
C LYS A 223 -8.00 -11.00 11.09
N LEU A 224 -6.69 -11.09 11.38
CA LEU A 224 -6.03 -10.26 12.40
C LEU A 224 -6.00 -8.76 12.05
N ILE A 225 -6.09 -8.39 10.76
CA ILE A 225 -6.13 -6.97 10.30
C ILE A 225 -7.25 -6.19 10.97
N SER A 226 -8.44 -6.78 11.10
CA SER A 226 -9.59 -6.10 11.72
C SER A 226 -9.65 -6.27 13.24
N ARG A 227 -8.71 -7.00 13.85
CA ARG A 227 -8.73 -7.37 15.28
C ARG A 227 -7.62 -6.73 16.11
N ASN A 228 -6.57 -6.25 15.46
CA ASN A 228 -5.39 -5.70 16.14
C ASN A 228 -5.18 -4.23 15.78
N THR A 229 -4.38 -3.55 16.59
CA THR A 229 -3.80 -2.27 16.19
C THR A 229 -2.74 -2.47 15.10
N THR A 230 -2.41 -1.40 14.37
CA THR A 230 -1.38 -1.43 13.32
C THR A 230 -0.05 -1.97 13.83
N ASN A 231 0.43 -1.50 15.00
CA ASN A 231 1.74 -1.89 15.54
C ASN A 231 1.77 -3.36 15.99
N GLU A 232 0.71 -3.84 16.65
CA GLU A 232 0.61 -5.25 17.07
C GLU A 232 0.66 -6.20 15.86
N LEU A 233 -0.11 -5.88 14.81
CA LEU A 233 -0.10 -6.71 13.60
C LEU A 233 1.24 -6.62 12.86
N LEU A 234 1.85 -5.44 12.76
CA LEU A 234 3.18 -5.32 12.16
C LEU A 234 4.23 -6.13 12.93
N LYS A 235 4.15 -6.16 14.26
CA LYS A 235 5.02 -7.00 15.09
C LYS A 235 4.83 -8.48 14.77
N ILE A 236 3.58 -8.96 14.68
CA ILE A 236 3.29 -10.36 14.30
C ILE A 236 3.84 -10.66 12.91
N LEU A 237 3.57 -9.79 11.93
CA LEU A 237 4.02 -9.94 10.54
C LEU A 237 5.53 -9.95 10.40
N ASN A 238 6.28 -9.34 11.33
CA ASN A 238 7.75 -9.29 11.34
C ASN A 238 8.40 -10.16 12.43
N SER A 239 7.62 -11.03 13.09
CA SER A 239 8.12 -11.98 14.10
C SER A 239 7.94 -13.43 13.63
N ASN A 240 8.70 -14.36 14.22
CA ASN A 240 8.42 -15.79 14.05
C ASN A 240 7.23 -16.18 14.92
N THR A 241 6.23 -16.85 14.34
CA THR A 241 5.08 -17.41 15.05
C THR A 241 4.81 -18.80 14.52
N GLU A 242 4.74 -19.79 15.41
CA GLU A 242 4.29 -21.14 15.08
C GLU A 242 3.23 -21.56 16.11
N ASN A 243 1.98 -21.59 15.66
CA ASN A 243 0.83 -22.05 16.42
C ASN A 243 -0.15 -22.77 15.48
N PRO A 244 -1.19 -23.45 16.00
CA PRO A 244 -2.09 -24.26 15.18
C PRO A 244 -2.81 -23.51 14.05
N TYR A 245 -2.88 -22.18 14.07
CA TYR A 245 -3.47 -21.36 13.01
C TYR A 245 -2.45 -20.71 12.08
N LEU A 246 -1.17 -20.69 12.45
CA LEU A 246 -0.17 -19.90 11.76
C LEU A 246 1.22 -20.53 11.87
N ILE A 247 1.79 -20.89 10.72
CA ILE A 247 3.22 -21.15 10.55
C ILE A 247 3.78 -19.93 9.80
N TRP A 248 4.45 -19.03 10.52
CA TRP A 248 4.98 -17.78 9.98
C TRP A 248 6.40 -17.56 10.46
N ASP A 249 7.37 -17.78 9.59
CA ASP A 249 8.79 -17.66 9.90
C ASP A 249 9.53 -16.87 8.84
N ASN A 250 10.87 -16.82 8.96
CA ASN A 250 11.70 -16.15 7.97
C ASN A 250 11.56 -16.75 6.55
N ARG A 251 11.24 -18.06 6.43
CA ARG A 251 11.11 -18.74 5.14
C ARG A 251 9.80 -18.37 4.47
N THR A 252 8.68 -18.39 5.20
CA THR A 252 7.38 -17.96 4.66
C THR A 252 7.42 -16.49 4.24
N ARG A 253 7.99 -15.62 5.08
CA ARG A 253 8.19 -14.21 4.71
C ARG A 253 9.07 -14.03 3.48
N ALA A 254 10.14 -14.81 3.35
CA ALA A 254 11.03 -14.73 2.20
C ALA A 254 10.31 -15.11 0.89
N GLU A 255 9.52 -16.19 0.88
CA GLU A 255 8.74 -16.59 -0.30
C GLU A 255 7.73 -15.52 -0.74
N LEU A 256 6.97 -14.97 0.22
CA LEU A 256 6.03 -13.89 -0.09
C LEU A 256 6.77 -12.64 -0.59
N THR A 257 7.89 -12.31 0.06
CA THR A 257 8.68 -11.13 -0.30
C THR A 257 9.22 -11.25 -1.73
N ASP A 258 9.73 -12.43 -2.11
CA ASP A 258 10.24 -12.68 -3.45
C ASP A 258 9.14 -12.63 -4.52
N TYR A 259 7.98 -13.22 -4.23
CA TYR A 259 6.81 -13.13 -5.09
C TYR A 259 6.41 -11.66 -5.35
N LEU A 260 6.24 -10.88 -4.28
CA LEU A 260 5.87 -9.47 -4.38
C LEU A 260 6.92 -8.63 -5.14
N LEU A 261 8.21 -8.87 -4.90
CA LEU A 261 9.30 -8.20 -5.65
C LEU A 261 9.25 -8.53 -7.15
N THR A 262 8.91 -9.77 -7.49
CA THR A 262 8.73 -10.20 -8.87
C THR A 262 7.55 -9.47 -9.52
N GLN A 263 6.42 -9.38 -8.83
CA GLN A 263 5.25 -8.64 -9.32
C GLN A 263 5.53 -7.14 -9.51
N GLN A 264 6.20 -6.50 -8.56
CA GLN A 264 6.63 -5.09 -8.70
C GLN A 264 7.49 -4.87 -9.94
N LYS A 265 8.54 -5.69 -10.11
CA LYS A 265 9.47 -5.57 -11.24
C LYS A 265 8.78 -5.80 -12.57
N SER A 266 7.87 -6.77 -12.65
CA SER A 266 7.08 -7.03 -13.85
C SER A 266 6.20 -5.83 -14.18
N MET A 267 5.46 -5.33 -13.20
CA MET A 267 4.54 -4.22 -13.40
C MET A 267 5.26 -2.94 -13.86
N ILE A 268 6.44 -2.65 -13.32
CA ILE A 268 7.24 -1.49 -13.74
C ILE A 268 7.86 -1.66 -15.13
N ARG A 269 8.22 -2.88 -15.54
CA ARG A 269 8.89 -3.14 -16.82
C ARG A 269 7.93 -3.27 -17.99
N SER A 270 6.83 -4.01 -17.82
CA SER A 270 5.89 -4.33 -18.90
C SER A 270 4.48 -3.77 -18.67
N GLY A 271 4.16 -3.25 -17.48
CA GLY A 271 2.79 -2.90 -17.13
C GLY A 271 1.90 -4.12 -16.87
N GLU A 272 2.50 -5.31 -16.70
CA GLU A 272 1.81 -6.57 -16.47
C GLU A 272 2.25 -7.20 -15.15
N CYS A 273 1.31 -7.85 -14.47
CA CYS A 273 1.57 -8.70 -13.29
C CYS A 273 0.81 -10.01 -13.44
N ASP A 274 0.96 -10.88 -12.46
CA ASP A 274 0.13 -12.07 -12.31
C ASP A 274 -1.36 -11.72 -12.43
N MET A 275 -2.03 -12.36 -13.41
CA MET A 275 -3.45 -12.18 -13.68
C MET A 275 -4.35 -12.72 -12.57
N SER A 276 -3.84 -13.67 -11.76
CA SER A 276 -4.53 -14.18 -10.58
C SER A 276 -4.44 -13.21 -9.39
N PHE A 277 -3.61 -12.16 -9.50
CA PHE A 277 -3.28 -11.26 -8.39
C PHE A 277 -2.87 -11.98 -7.11
N GLY A 278 -2.14 -13.10 -7.22
CA GLY A 278 -1.71 -13.91 -6.08
C GLY A 278 -2.73 -14.91 -5.57
N GLU A 279 -3.84 -15.13 -6.27
CA GLU A 279 -4.77 -16.23 -5.95
C GLU A 279 -4.12 -17.61 -6.13
N ASP A 280 -3.28 -17.75 -7.15
CA ASP A 280 -2.52 -18.97 -7.44
C ASP A 280 -1.23 -19.09 -6.63
N PHE A 281 -0.88 -18.09 -5.83
CA PHE A 281 0.30 -18.14 -4.97
C PHE A 281 0.12 -19.21 -3.89
N LYS A 282 1.13 -20.09 -3.75
CA LYS A 282 1.19 -21.15 -2.74
C LYS A 282 2.57 -21.18 -2.10
N TYR A 283 2.58 -21.22 -0.77
CA TYR A 283 3.81 -21.37 -0.01
C TYR A 283 4.40 -22.77 -0.19
N SER A 284 5.64 -22.84 -0.65
CA SER A 284 6.34 -24.12 -0.80
C SER A 284 6.67 -24.73 0.56
N VAL A 285 6.94 -23.90 1.57
CA VAL A 285 7.18 -24.34 2.96
C VAL A 285 5.96 -25.01 3.58
N LEU A 286 4.74 -24.66 3.14
CA LEU A 286 3.49 -25.17 3.71
C LEU A 286 2.88 -26.31 2.89
N LYS A 287 3.49 -26.70 1.76
CA LYS A 287 2.89 -27.64 0.80
C LYS A 287 2.62 -29.04 1.37
N ASP A 288 3.44 -29.46 2.33
CA ASP A 288 3.39 -30.81 2.93
C ASP A 288 2.64 -30.81 4.28
N GLU A 289 2.12 -29.65 4.71
CA GLU A 289 1.38 -29.53 5.96
C GLU A 289 -0.07 -30.00 5.79
N LEU A 290 -0.55 -30.86 6.71
CA LEU A 290 -1.94 -31.24 6.77
C LEU A 290 -2.75 -30.14 7.47
N VAL A 291 -3.65 -29.50 6.71
CA VAL A 291 -4.56 -28.47 7.21
C VAL A 291 -5.99 -28.99 7.20
N ILE A 292 -6.66 -28.96 8.36
CA ILE A 292 -8.08 -29.31 8.49
C ILE A 292 -8.79 -28.15 9.19
N GLY A 293 -9.81 -27.57 8.55
CA GLY A 293 -10.55 -26.44 9.14
C GLY A 293 -9.66 -25.24 9.49
N GLU A 294 -8.69 -24.92 8.63
CA GLU A 294 -7.66 -23.88 8.85
C GLU A 294 -6.66 -24.18 9.98
N VAL A 295 -6.64 -25.40 10.54
CA VAL A 295 -5.71 -25.81 11.61
C VAL A 295 -4.59 -26.69 11.05
N TYR A 296 -3.35 -26.32 11.32
CA TYR A 296 -2.15 -27.12 11.05
C TYR A 296 -2.07 -28.28 12.05
N ILE A 297 -2.41 -29.49 11.60
CA ILE A 297 -2.59 -30.66 12.49
C ILE A 297 -1.30 -31.06 13.21
N ARG A 298 -0.14 -30.96 12.52
CA ARG A 298 1.16 -31.24 13.14
C ARG A 298 1.38 -30.34 14.35
N VAL A 299 1.23 -29.03 14.17
CA VAL A 299 1.44 -28.02 15.23
C VAL A 299 0.43 -28.18 16.36
N TYR A 300 -0.84 -28.48 16.04
CA TYR A 300 -1.86 -28.74 17.06
C TYR A 300 -1.52 -29.95 17.94
N ASN A 301 -1.01 -31.04 17.34
CA ASN A 301 -0.59 -32.23 18.08
C ASN A 301 0.65 -31.97 18.96
N GLU A 302 1.56 -31.10 18.51
CA GLU A 302 2.72 -30.65 19.29
C GLU A 302 2.32 -29.68 20.42
N GLN A 303 1.21 -28.96 20.28
CA GLN A 303 0.69 -27.98 21.23
C GLN A 303 -0.74 -28.33 21.71
N PRO A 304 -0.94 -29.46 22.40
CA PRO A 304 -2.28 -29.99 22.72
C PRO A 304 -3.08 -29.13 23.71
N THR A 305 -2.44 -28.20 24.41
CA THR A 305 -3.09 -27.25 25.33
C THR A 305 -3.52 -25.96 24.64
N PHE A 306 -3.24 -25.79 23.35
CA PHE A 306 -3.64 -24.59 22.61
C PHE A 306 -5.16 -24.50 22.49
N VAL A 307 -5.72 -23.35 22.86
CA VAL A 307 -7.17 -23.11 22.82
C VAL A 307 -7.55 -22.61 21.44
N LEU A 308 -8.28 -23.43 20.69
CA LEU A 308 -8.81 -23.06 19.38
C LEU A 308 -9.92 -22.00 19.49
N GLU A 309 -9.97 -21.07 18.54
CA GLU A 309 -11.03 -20.04 18.43
C GLU A 309 -12.40 -20.66 18.15
N ASP A 310 -12.45 -21.73 17.33
CA ASP A 310 -13.66 -22.49 17.05
C ASP A 310 -13.41 -24.01 17.19
N PRO A 311 -13.41 -24.53 18.44
CA PRO A 311 -13.21 -25.96 18.68
C PRO A 311 -14.31 -26.84 18.07
N LYS A 312 -15.54 -26.32 17.95
CA LYS A 312 -16.68 -27.07 17.41
C LYS A 312 -16.56 -27.21 15.89
N GLY A 313 -16.30 -26.10 15.19
CA GLY A 313 -16.08 -26.11 13.74
C GLY A 313 -14.89 -27.00 13.37
N PHE A 314 -13.80 -26.94 14.14
CA PHE A 314 -12.66 -27.84 13.95
C PHE A 314 -13.04 -29.32 14.14
N ALA A 315 -13.75 -29.67 15.21
CA ALA A 315 -14.20 -31.05 15.44
C ALA A 315 -15.07 -31.58 14.29
N THR A 316 -15.99 -30.76 13.77
CA THR A 316 -16.79 -31.10 12.58
C THR A 316 -15.90 -31.31 11.36
N ALA A 317 -14.96 -30.40 11.07
CA ALA A 317 -14.04 -30.54 9.95
C ALA A 317 -13.17 -31.80 10.02
N VAL A 318 -12.75 -32.20 11.23
CA VAL A 318 -12.01 -33.45 11.47
C VAL A 318 -12.89 -34.67 11.19
N LEU A 319 -14.13 -34.69 11.67
CA LEU A 319 -15.07 -35.79 11.40
C LEU A 319 -15.34 -35.93 9.90
N ASP A 320 -15.53 -34.81 9.20
CA ASP A 320 -15.76 -34.78 7.76
C ASP A 320 -14.52 -35.28 6.98
N PHE A 321 -13.32 -34.88 7.41
CA PHE A 321 -12.07 -35.36 6.83
C PHE A 321 -11.87 -36.87 7.01
N ILE A 322 -12.16 -37.41 8.20
CA ILE A 322 -12.08 -38.85 8.47
C ILE A 322 -13.13 -39.60 7.66
N GLY A 323 -14.37 -39.10 7.63
CA GLY A 323 -15.47 -39.72 6.89
C GLY A 323 -15.22 -39.78 5.38
N SER A 324 -14.59 -38.75 4.82
CA SER A 324 -14.26 -38.67 3.39
C SER A 324 -13.09 -39.58 2.98
N ASN A 325 -12.14 -39.83 3.89
CA ASN A 325 -10.98 -40.70 3.64
C ASN A 325 -11.21 -42.18 4.03
N ALA A 326 -12.38 -42.50 4.61
CA ALA A 326 -12.76 -43.85 4.97
C ALA A 326 -13.52 -44.60 3.85
N GLN A 327 -13.72 -43.96 2.69
CA GLN A 327 -14.30 -44.54 1.45
C GLN A 327 -13.20 -44.80 0.42
#